data_AF-A0A1H9CTB1-F1
#
_entry.id   AF-A0A1H9CTB1-F1
#
_cell.length_a   1.000
_cell.length_b   1.000
_cell.length_c   1.000
_cell.angle_alpha   90.00
_cell.angle_beta   90.00
_cell.angle_gamma   90.00
#
_symmetry.space_group_name_H-M   'P 1'
#
loop_
_entity.id
_entity.type
_entity.pdbx_description
1 polymer ?
#
loop_
_entity_poly.entity_id
_entity_poly.type
_entity_poly.pdbx_seq_one_letter_code
_entity_poly.pdbx_strand_id
1 'polypeptide(L)'
;MPHKSETILLSKITTLLDDLRREGAENGEAMFLLGAAAANLVDMGKGLNSWADFKAAVTREDIIKLLQQIDAEGNRMLDEDKVNYAYALQIIGMSLAALGSDYPQLQQGGALLDDIIETTHTNYRNYVQSQTDSQN
;
A
#
# COMPACT_ATOMS: atom_id res chain seq x y z
N MET A 1 -10.49 -23.79 -9.22
CA MET A 1 -10.66 -23.58 -7.77
C MET A 1 -9.44 -22.82 -7.29
N PRO A 2 -9.58 -21.82 -6.41
CA PRO A 2 -8.44 -21.05 -5.92
C PRO A 2 -7.51 -21.93 -5.08
N HIS A 3 -6.21 -21.66 -5.14
CA HIS A 3 -5.24 -22.25 -4.24
C HIS A 3 -5.48 -21.77 -2.79
N LYS A 4 -5.01 -22.56 -1.82
CA LYS A 4 -5.13 -22.22 -0.39
C LYS A 4 -4.51 -20.86 -0.08
N SER A 5 -3.37 -20.54 -0.69
CA SER A 5 -2.69 -19.24 -0.56
C SER A 5 -3.56 -18.08 -1.06
N GLU A 6 -4.22 -18.25 -2.21
CA GLU A 6 -5.09 -17.23 -2.79
C GLU A 6 -6.31 -16.95 -1.91
N THR A 7 -6.86 -18.01 -1.31
CA THR A 7 -7.99 -17.89 -0.38
C THR A 7 -7.59 -17.13 0.89
N ILE A 8 -6.41 -17.41 1.44
CA ILE A 8 -5.88 -16.71 2.62
C ILE A 8 -5.63 -15.24 2.29
N LEU A 9 -4.99 -14.97 1.15
CA LEU A 9 -4.71 -13.60 0.72
C LEU A 9 -6.00 -12.80 0.53
N LEU A 10 -7.01 -13.39 -0.12
CA LEU A 10 -8.30 -12.74 -0.34
C LEU A 10 -8.97 -12.40 1.00
N SER A 11 -8.99 -13.34 1.95
CA SER A 11 -9.55 -13.08 3.28
C SER A 11 -8.85 -11.92 4.01
N LYS A 12 -7.52 -11.81 3.87
CA LYS A 12 -6.76 -10.71 4.47
C LYS A 12 -7.07 -9.37 3.79
N ILE A 13 -7.15 -9.35 2.46
CA ILE A 13 -7.53 -8.15 1.69
C ILE A 13 -8.94 -7.69 2.07
N THR A 14 -9.91 -8.61 2.13
CA THR A 14 -11.27 -8.28 2.53
C THR A 14 -11.33 -7.69 3.94
N THR A 15 -10.56 -8.24 4.88
CA THR A 15 -10.49 -7.70 6.25
C THR A 15 -9.96 -6.27 6.24
N LEU A 16 -8.86 -6.00 5.52
CA LEU A 16 -8.31 -4.65 5.41
C LEU A 16 -9.28 -3.67 4.77
N LEU A 17 -10.00 -4.09 3.72
CA LEU A 17 -11.00 -3.23 3.07
C LEU A 17 -12.16 -2.91 4.01
N ASP A 18 -12.61 -3.88 4.82
CA ASP A 18 -13.63 -3.64 5.84
C ASP A 18 -13.14 -2.70 6.95
N ASP A 19 -11.89 -2.85 7.40
CA ASP A 19 -11.27 -1.96 8.40
C ASP A 19 -11.12 -0.53 7.83
N LEU A 20 -10.61 -0.39 6.60
CA LEU A 20 -10.49 0.90 5.91
C LEU A 20 -11.84 1.58 5.72
N ARG A 21 -12.89 0.81 5.38
CA ARG A 21 -14.25 1.34 5.23
C ARG A 21 -14.82 1.81 6.57
N ARG A 22 -14.51 1.13 7.68
CA ARG A 22 -15.05 1.46 9.01
C ARG A 22 -14.30 2.60 9.67
N GLU A 23 -12.97 2.58 9.59
CA GLU A 23 -12.09 3.37 10.46
C GLU A 23 -11.05 4.18 9.67
N GLY A 24 -10.91 3.97 8.36
CA GLY A 24 -9.89 4.61 7.53
C GLY A 24 -9.99 6.15 7.48
N ALA A 25 -11.21 6.70 7.54
CA ALA A 25 -11.41 8.14 7.62
C ALA A 25 -11.09 8.72 9.01
N GLU A 26 -11.14 7.89 10.06
CA GLU A 26 -10.91 8.29 11.45
C GLU A 26 -9.43 8.15 11.83
N ASN A 27 -8.68 7.27 11.15
CA ASN A 27 -7.25 7.10 11.34
C ASN A 27 -6.41 7.91 10.33
N GLY A 28 -6.47 9.24 10.47
CA GLY A 28 -5.74 10.17 9.60
C GLY A 28 -4.22 9.98 9.64
N GLU A 29 -3.65 9.54 10.77
CA GLU A 29 -2.22 9.25 10.88
C GLU A 29 -1.83 8.05 10.01
N ALA A 30 -2.57 6.93 10.08
CA ALA A 30 -2.31 5.76 9.24
C ALA A 30 -2.47 6.09 7.74
N MET A 31 -3.46 6.90 7.37
CA MET A 31 -3.64 7.34 5.98
C MET A 31 -2.50 8.25 5.50
N PHE A 32 -1.99 9.11 6.37
CA PHE A 32 -0.82 9.93 6.08
C PHE A 32 0.43 9.08 5.89
N LEU A 33 0.68 8.12 6.79
CA LEU A 33 1.80 7.17 6.69
C LEU A 33 1.68 6.29 5.43
N LEU A 34 0.48 5.88 5.05
CA LEU A 34 0.22 5.15 3.81
C LEU A 34 0.62 5.98 2.59
N GLY A 35 0.18 7.24 2.52
CA GLY A 35 0.56 8.16 1.44
C GLY A 35 2.06 8.41 1.38
N ALA A 36 2.71 8.59 2.53
CA ALA A 36 4.16 8.77 2.63
C ALA A 36 4.93 7.53 2.17
N ALA A 37 4.51 6.33 2.60
CA ALA A 37 5.12 5.07 2.18
C ALA A 37 4.97 4.84 0.68
N ALA A 38 3.78 5.11 0.12
CA ALA A 38 3.53 5.03 -1.31
C ALA A 38 4.42 6.02 -2.09
N ALA A 39 4.52 7.27 -1.63
CA ALA A 39 5.39 8.28 -2.24
C ALA A 39 6.86 7.84 -2.27
N ASN A 40 7.36 7.32 -1.15
CA ASN A 40 8.72 6.80 -1.06
C ASN A 40 8.99 5.68 -2.08
N LEU A 41 8.03 4.76 -2.26
CA LEU A 41 8.15 3.68 -3.25
C LEU A 41 8.12 4.21 -4.69
N VAL A 42 7.21 5.14 -4.99
CA VAL A 42 7.15 5.79 -6.31
C VAL A 42 8.46 6.52 -6.61
N ASP A 43 9.03 7.23 -5.63
CA ASP A 43 10.29 7.99 -5.76
C ASP A 43 11.52 7.11 -5.97
N MET A 44 11.46 5.80 -5.66
CA MET A 44 12.54 4.87 -6.00
C MET A 44 12.67 4.66 -7.52
N GLY A 45 11.59 4.89 -8.27
CA GLY A 45 11.56 4.74 -9.72
C GLY A 45 11.76 6.07 -10.44
N LYS A 46 12.61 6.08 -11.48
CA LYS A 46 12.83 7.29 -12.29
C LYS A 46 11.60 7.60 -13.14
N GLY A 47 11.05 8.80 -12.96
CA GLY A 47 9.95 9.33 -13.77
C GLY A 47 8.58 8.74 -13.46
N LEU A 48 8.43 8.02 -12.35
CA LEU A 48 7.15 7.51 -11.88
C LEU A 48 6.48 8.60 -11.04
N ASN A 49 5.20 8.87 -11.29
CA ASN A 49 4.48 9.95 -10.61
C ASN A 49 3.21 9.47 -9.88
N SER A 50 2.86 8.20 -10.02
CA SER A 50 1.66 7.62 -9.43
C SER A 50 1.93 6.20 -8.92
N TRP A 51 1.06 5.72 -8.04
CA TRP A 51 1.11 4.34 -7.58
C TRP A 51 0.87 3.36 -8.72
N ALA A 52 -0.02 3.71 -9.66
CA ALA A 52 -0.26 2.95 -10.87
C ALA A 52 1.00 2.82 -11.75
N ASP A 53 1.74 3.91 -11.97
CA ASP A 53 2.99 3.90 -12.73
C ASP A 53 4.03 2.99 -12.06
N PHE A 54 4.11 3.06 -10.73
CA PHE A 54 4.96 2.18 -9.93
C PHE A 54 4.61 0.71 -10.14
N LYS A 55 3.36 0.33 -9.97
CA LYS A 55 2.92 -1.07 -10.16
C LYS A 55 3.11 -1.58 -11.58
N ALA A 56 3.02 -0.71 -12.59
CA ALA A 56 3.27 -1.07 -13.98
C ALA A 56 4.77 -1.28 -14.28
N ALA A 57 5.65 -0.60 -13.55
CA ALA A 57 7.09 -0.64 -13.76
C ALA A 57 7.80 -1.77 -13.00
N VAL A 58 7.25 -2.23 -11.87
CA VAL A 58 7.89 -3.27 -11.04
C VAL A 58 7.83 -4.66 -11.66
N THR A 59 8.95 -5.38 -11.62
CA THR A 59 9.00 -6.77 -12.08
C THR A 59 8.50 -7.73 -11.01
N ARG A 60 8.17 -8.98 -11.40
CA ARG A 60 7.83 -10.04 -10.44
C ARG A 60 8.95 -10.30 -9.42
N GLU A 61 10.21 -10.21 -9.84
CA GLU A 61 11.36 -10.40 -8.95
C GLU A 61 11.43 -9.26 -7.92
N ASP A 62 11.22 -8.02 -8.36
CA ASP A 62 11.22 -6.85 -7.48
C ASP A 62 10.08 -6.92 -6.47
N ILE A 63 8.89 -7.34 -6.90
CA ILE A 63 7.74 -7.54 -6.01
C ILE A 63 8.08 -8.53 -4.89
N ILE A 64 8.71 -9.67 -5.21
CA ILE A 64 9.08 -10.66 -4.18
C ILE A 64 10.05 -10.06 -3.16
N LYS A 65 11.06 -9.31 -3.62
CA LYS A 65 12.02 -8.63 -2.73
C LYS A 65 11.35 -7.56 -1.89
N LEU A 66 10.47 -6.75 -2.47
CA LEU A 66 9.72 -5.72 -1.77
C LEU A 66 8.80 -6.34 -0.71
N LEU A 67 8.09 -7.41 -1.02
CA LEU A 67 7.23 -8.09 -0.05
C LEU A 67 8.01 -8.62 1.15
N GLN A 68 9.22 -9.14 0.93
CA GLN A 68 10.11 -9.57 2.02
C GLN A 68 10.56 -8.39 2.89
N GLN A 69 10.89 -7.26 2.28
CA GLN A 69 11.28 -6.05 3.00
C GLN A 69 10.11 -5.46 3.78
N ILE A 70 8.93 -5.39 3.17
CA ILE A 70 7.69 -4.92 3.80
C ILE A 70 7.32 -5.79 4.99
N ASP A 71 7.42 -7.12 4.88
CA ASP A 71 7.13 -8.04 5.97
C ASP A 71 8.12 -7.87 7.14
N ALA A 72 9.42 -7.81 6.85
CA ALA A 72 10.45 -7.59 7.87
C ALA A 72 10.26 -6.24 8.59
N GLU A 73 10.03 -5.17 7.82
CA GLU A 73 9.82 -3.83 8.36
C GLU A 73 8.51 -3.73 9.14
N GLY A 74 7.43 -4.32 8.64
CA GLY A 74 6.13 -4.35 9.31
C GLY A 74 6.21 -5.04 10.67
N ASN A 75 6.89 -6.18 10.76
CA ASN A 75 7.12 -6.88 12.03
C ASN A 75 7.96 -6.04 13.00
N ARG A 76 9.02 -5.38 12.50
CA ARG A 76 9.80 -4.45 13.33
C ARG A 76 8.94 -3.29 13.86
N MET A 77 8.07 -2.70 13.04
CA MET A 77 7.18 -1.63 13.49
C MET A 77 6.20 -2.11 14.56
N LEU A 78 5.71 -3.36 14.48
CA LEU A 78 4.89 -3.94 15.53
C LEU A 78 5.67 -4.14 16.83
N ASP A 79 6.91 -4.64 16.76
CA ASP A 79 7.78 -4.80 17.93
C ASP A 79 8.11 -3.47 18.62
N GLU A 80 8.07 -2.37 17.86
CA GLU A 80 8.28 -1.00 18.33
C GLU A 80 6.98 -0.26 18.69
N ASP A 81 5.83 -0.96 18.81
CA ASP A 81 4.50 -0.41 19.08
C ASP A 81 4.01 0.66 18.06
N LYS A 82 4.60 0.68 16.85
CA LYS A 82 4.23 1.58 15.74
C LYS A 82 3.14 0.98 14.86
N VAL A 83 1.98 0.70 15.47
CA VAL A 83 0.87 -0.03 14.83
C VAL A 83 0.38 0.64 13.54
N ASN A 84 0.24 1.98 13.53
CA ASN A 84 -0.22 2.71 12.34
C ASN A 84 0.76 2.59 11.15
N TYR A 85 2.06 2.50 11.43
CA TYR A 85 3.06 2.29 10.38
C TYR A 85 3.00 0.86 9.84
N ALA A 86 2.93 -0.13 10.73
CA ALA A 86 2.79 -1.53 10.34
C ALA A 86 1.52 -1.75 9.50
N TYR A 87 0.42 -1.09 9.85
CA TYR A 87 -0.83 -1.13 9.10
C TYR A 87 -0.69 -0.53 7.69
N ALA A 88 -0.05 0.62 7.55
CA ALA A 88 0.25 1.22 6.24
C ALA A 88 1.07 0.27 5.35
N LEU A 89 2.11 -0.35 5.91
CA LEU A 89 2.94 -1.34 5.20
C LEU A 89 2.14 -2.59 4.82
N GLN A 90 1.24 -3.06 5.67
CA GLN A 90 0.36 -4.18 5.38
C GLN A 90 -0.52 -3.91 4.16
N ILE A 91 -1.11 -2.71 4.05
CA ILE A 91 -1.93 -2.32 2.90
C ILE A 91 -1.11 -2.35 1.60
N ILE A 92 0.07 -1.72 1.61
CA ILE A 92 1.00 -1.73 0.46
C ILE A 92 1.37 -3.17 0.06
N GLY A 93 1.75 -4.00 1.05
CA GLY A 93 2.12 -5.39 0.81
C GLY A 93 0.98 -6.20 0.20
N MET A 94 -0.25 -6.01 0.66
CA MET A 94 -1.41 -6.75 0.13
C MET A 94 -1.77 -6.32 -1.30
N SER A 95 -1.68 -5.03 -1.62
CA SER A 95 -1.83 -4.53 -3.00
C SER A 95 -0.78 -5.15 -3.95
N LEU A 96 0.48 -5.22 -3.52
CA LEU A 96 1.56 -5.82 -4.30
C LEU A 96 1.43 -7.33 -4.42
N ALA A 97 1.00 -8.02 -3.35
CA ALA A 97 0.80 -9.47 -3.39
C ALA A 97 -0.36 -9.89 -4.31
N ALA A 98 -1.35 -9.01 -4.52
CA ALA A 98 -2.42 -9.24 -5.49
C ALA A 98 -1.94 -9.09 -6.95
N LEU A 99 -0.80 -8.41 -7.18
CA LEU A 99 -0.25 -8.17 -8.51
C LEU A 99 0.24 -9.50 -9.12
N GLY A 100 -0.41 -9.91 -10.22
CA GLY A 100 -0.06 -11.13 -10.95
C GLY A 100 -0.78 -12.41 -10.49
N SER A 101 -1.81 -12.30 -9.65
CA SER A 101 -2.74 -13.42 -9.43
C SER A 101 -3.67 -13.57 -10.64
N ASP A 102 -3.91 -14.81 -11.07
CA ASP A 102 -4.93 -15.13 -12.10
C ASP A 102 -6.34 -15.22 -11.50
N TYR A 103 -6.49 -15.07 -10.17
CA TYR A 103 -7.75 -15.18 -9.49
C TYR A 103 -8.51 -13.84 -9.49
N PRO A 104 -9.67 -13.72 -10.18
CA PRO A 104 -10.31 -12.42 -10.42
C PRO A 104 -10.68 -11.66 -9.14
N GLN A 105 -11.08 -12.37 -8.08
CA GLN A 105 -11.44 -11.76 -6.79
C GLN A 105 -10.22 -11.11 -6.11
N LEU A 106 -9.03 -11.68 -6.27
CA LEU A 106 -7.80 -11.07 -5.76
C LEU A 106 -7.42 -9.84 -6.56
N GLN A 107 -7.56 -9.86 -7.88
CA GLN A 107 -7.33 -8.68 -8.71
C GLN A 107 -8.28 -7.53 -8.33
N GLN A 108 -9.57 -7.83 -8.12
CA GLN A 108 -10.56 -6.84 -7.70
C GLN A 108 -10.24 -6.28 -6.31
N GLY A 109 -9.95 -7.15 -5.33
CA GLY A 109 -9.58 -6.70 -3.99
C GLY A 109 -8.29 -5.88 -3.98
N GLY A 110 -7.30 -6.28 -4.78
CA GLY A 110 -6.06 -5.53 -4.96
C GLY A 110 -6.27 -4.16 -5.59
N ALA A 111 -7.14 -4.07 -6.61
CA ALA A 111 -7.48 -2.80 -7.25
C ALA A 111 -8.17 -1.82 -6.29
N LEU A 112 -9.02 -2.31 -5.39
CA LEU A 112 -9.63 -1.46 -4.36
C LEU A 112 -8.57 -0.92 -3.37
N LEU A 113 -7.57 -1.71 -3.03
CA LEU A 113 -6.43 -1.22 -2.23
C LEU A 113 -5.61 -0.20 -3.03
N ASP A 114 -5.42 -0.42 -4.34
CA ASP A 114 -4.71 0.52 -5.22
C ASP A 114 -5.38 1.90 -5.25
N ASP A 115 -6.70 1.96 -5.33
CA ASP A 115 -7.45 3.23 -5.32
C ASP A 115 -7.23 4.02 -4.02
N ILE A 116 -7.19 3.31 -2.88
CA ILE A 116 -6.94 3.92 -1.56
C ILE A 116 -5.48 4.41 -1.48
N ILE A 117 -4.53 3.61 -1.97
CA ILE A 117 -3.12 3.98 -2.00
C ILE A 117 -2.90 5.20 -2.91
N GLU A 118 -3.50 5.23 -4.10
CA GLU A 118 -3.36 6.38 -5.02
C GLU A 118 -3.96 7.66 -4.42
N THR A 119 -5.11 7.55 -3.76
CA THR A 119 -5.76 8.67 -3.08
C THR A 119 -4.88 9.23 -1.97
N THR A 120 -4.34 8.36 -1.10
CA THR A 120 -3.48 8.78 0.01
C THR A 120 -2.13 9.31 -0.48
N HIS A 121 -1.54 8.69 -1.50
CA HIS A 121 -0.35 9.17 -2.20
C HIS A 121 -0.54 10.60 -2.73
N THR A 122 -1.62 10.83 -3.47
CA THR A 122 -1.95 12.15 -4.03
C THR A 122 -2.14 13.19 -2.92
N ASN A 123 -2.88 12.84 -1.87
CA ASN A 123 -3.09 13.73 -0.72
C ASN A 123 -1.77 14.09 -0.02
N TYR A 124 -0.89 13.11 0.17
CA TYR A 124 0.43 13.34 0.76
C TYR A 124 1.29 14.27 -0.12
N ARG A 125 1.34 14.04 -1.44
CA ARG A 125 2.07 14.91 -2.38
C ARG A 125 1.55 16.35 -2.35
N ASN A 126 0.23 16.53 -2.36
CA ASN A 126 -0.40 17.85 -2.28
C ASN A 126 -0.06 18.54 -0.95
N TYR A 127 -0.07 17.80 0.15
CA TYR A 127 0.34 18.32 1.46
C TYR A 127 1.79 18.81 1.43
N VAL A 128 2.74 17.99 0.97
CA VAL A 128 4.17 18.37 0.89
C VAL A 128 4.39 19.59 -0.01
N GLN A 129 3.71 19.65 -1.17
CA GLN A 129 3.77 20.80 -2.07
C GLN A 129 3.27 22.07 -1.39
N SER A 130 2.11 22.00 -0.71
CA SER A 130 1.52 23.15 -0.01
C SER A 130 2.43 23.70 1.11
N GLN A 131 3.19 22.83 1.79
CA GLN A 131 4.17 23.23 2.79
C GLN A 131 5.38 23.93 2.16
N THR A 132 5.82 23.45 0.99
CA THR A 132 6.94 24.04 0.24
C THR A 132 6.58 25.43 -0.30
N ASP A 133 5.37 25.58 -0.83
CA ASP A 133 4.88 26.85 -1.37
C ASP A 133 4.63 27.91 -0.29
N SER A 134 4.28 27.49 0.93
CA SER A 134 4.08 28.40 2.07
C SER A 134 5.39 28.92 2.68
N GLN A 135 6.54 28.34 2.30
CA GLN A 135 7.87 28.70 2.80
C GLN A 135 8.70 29.54 1.81
N ASN A 136 8.18 29.76 0.59
CA ASN A 136 8.78 30.60 -0.46
C ASN A 136 8.03 31.93 -0.61
#